data_AF-A0A1F2LUI5-F1
#
_entry.id   AF-A0A1F2LUI5-F1
#
_cell.length_a   1.000
_cell.length_b   1.000
_cell.length_c   1.000
_cell.angle_alpha   90.00
_cell.angle_beta   90.00
_cell.angle_gamma   90.00
#
_symmetry.space_group_name_H-M   'P 1'
#
loop_
_entity.id
_entity.type
_entity.pdbx_description
1 polymer ?
#
loop_
_entity_poly.entity_id
_entity_poly.type
_entity_poly.pdbx_seq_one_letter_code
_entity_poly.pdbx_strand_id
1 'polypeptide(L)'
;MPVALITLARKISKIIYFILLFLVLGRALPRPEIYLDYDIARDICHFLFGSVNADTMYDTFFYITLMTVLSLSGVLYIATIKLFKIIRRG
;
A
#
# COMPACT_ATOMS: atom_id res chain seq x y z
N MET A 1 -5.41 -35.66 3.62
CA MET A 1 -5.91 -34.45 4.33
C MET A 1 -4.83 -33.44 4.79
N PRO A 2 -3.61 -33.79 5.26
CA PRO A 2 -2.72 -32.79 5.90
C PRO A 2 -2.15 -31.73 4.94
N VAL A 3 -1.93 -32.07 3.66
CA VAL A 3 -1.33 -31.16 2.66
C VAL A 3 -2.23 -29.96 2.34
N ALA A 4 -3.55 -30.15 2.36
CA ALA A 4 -4.52 -29.08 2.10
C ALA A 4 -4.50 -28.02 3.21
N LEU A 5 -4.44 -28.46 4.48
CA LEU A 5 -4.37 -27.58 5.64
C LEU A 5 -3.08 -26.75 5.65
N ILE A 6 -1.94 -27.39 5.35
CA ILE A 6 -0.63 -26.71 5.25
C ILE A 6 -0.65 -25.67 4.12
N THR A 7 -1.27 -25.99 2.98
CA THR A 7 -1.38 -25.07 1.85
C THR A 7 -2.23 -23.85 2.18
N LEU A 8 -3.34 -24.05 2.90
CA LEU A 8 -4.19 -22.97 3.43
C LEU A 8 -3.42 -22.09 4.42
N ALA A 9 -2.73 -22.68 5.39
CA ALA A 9 -1.94 -21.95 6.38
C ALA A 9 -0.88 -21.07 5.72
N ARG A 10 -0.19 -21.56 4.68
CA ARG A 10 0.79 -20.75 3.91
C ARG A 10 0.13 -19.59 3.16
N LYS A 11 -1.08 -19.76 2.62
CA LYS A 11 -1.82 -18.68 1.96
C LYS A 11 -2.23 -17.60 2.97
N ILE A 12 -2.78 -18.02 4.11
CA ILE A 12 -3.19 -17.10 5.18
C ILE A 12 -1.99 -16.33 5.72
N SER A 13 -0.87 -16.99 5.98
CA SER A 13 0.36 -16.33 6.44
C SER A 13 0.85 -15.24 5.48
N LYS A 14 0.76 -15.48 4.17
CA LYS A 14 1.10 -14.46 3.16
C LYS A 14 0.16 -13.26 3.19
N ILE A 15 -1.14 -13.50 3.36
CA ILE A 15 -2.14 -12.43 3.49
C ILE A 15 -1.89 -11.62 4.75
N ILE A 16 -1.67 -12.27 5.90
CA ILE A 16 -1.33 -11.60 7.15
C ILE A 16 -0.07 -10.77 7.00
N TYR A 17 0.98 -11.30 6.37
CA TYR A 17 2.21 -10.57 6.11
C TYR A 17 1.98 -9.32 5.25
N PHE A 18 1.15 -9.42 4.20
CA PHE A 18 0.78 -8.27 3.38
C PHE A 18 0.00 -7.21 4.18
N ILE A 19 -0.96 -7.62 5.02
CA ILE A 19 -1.73 -6.72 5.89
C ILE A 19 -0.79 -6.01 6.89
N LEU A 20 0.15 -6.73 7.48
CA LEU A 20 1.14 -6.14 8.40
C LEU A 20 2.04 -5.13 7.68
N LEU A 21 2.54 -5.44 6.48
CA LEU A 21 3.30 -4.50 5.66
C LEU A 21 2.49 -3.23 5.38
N PHE A 22 1.23 -3.39 4.97
CA PHE A 22 0.33 -2.27 4.70
C PHE A 22 0.10 -1.40 5.94
N LEU A 23 -0.16 -2.00 7.10
CA LEU A 23 -0.38 -1.27 8.34
C LEU A 23 0.89 -0.55 8.82
N VAL A 24 2.06 -1.20 8.74
CA VAL A 24 3.33 -0.58 9.10
C VAL A 24 3.66 0.58 8.18
N LEU A 25 3.52 0.40 6.86
CA LEU A 25 3.76 1.48 5.90
C LEU A 25 2.78 2.63 6.06
N GLY A 26 1.50 2.36 6.31
CA GLY A 26 0.50 3.39 6.57
C GLY A 26 0.78 4.21 7.83
N ARG A 27 1.50 3.65 8.81
CA ARG A 27 1.96 4.37 10.01
C ARG A 27 3.32 5.04 9.84
N ALA A 28 4.18 4.47 9.00
CA ALA A 28 5.54 4.94 8.78
C ALA A 28 5.62 6.07 7.75
N LEU A 29 4.68 6.11 6.80
CA LEU A 29 4.65 7.19 5.81
C LEU A 29 4.30 8.51 6.50
N PRO A 30 5.08 9.58 6.27
CA PRO A 30 4.69 10.92 6.68
C PRO A 30 3.40 11.33 5.97
N ARG A 31 2.77 12.40 6.46
CA ARG A 31 1.56 12.90 5.82
C ARG A 31 1.85 13.39 4.39
N PRO A 32 0.93 13.20 3.44
CA PRO A 32 1.15 13.51 2.03
C PRO A 32 1.45 14.99 1.77
N GLU A 33 0.97 15.89 2.64
CA GLU A 33 1.25 17.34 2.56
C GLU A 33 2.74 17.68 2.72
N ILE A 34 3.55 16.74 3.22
CA ILE A 34 4.99 16.95 3.45
C ILE A 34 5.81 16.66 2.19
N TYR A 35 5.38 15.72 1.36
CA TYR A 35 6.17 15.23 0.22
C TYR A 35 5.49 15.42 -1.14
N LEU A 36 4.20 15.76 -1.16
CA LEU A 36 3.46 16.03 -2.38
C LEU A 36 3.26 17.52 -2.56
N ASP A 37 3.58 18.01 -3.74
CA ASP A 37 3.33 19.39 -4.13
C ASP A 37 1.83 19.70 -4.11
N TYR A 38 1.46 20.87 -3.57
CA TYR A 38 0.07 21.25 -3.41
C TYR A 38 -0.65 21.42 -4.75
N ASP A 39 0.02 21.94 -5.78
CA ASP A 39 -0.59 22.14 -7.10
C ASP A 39 -0.89 20.79 -7.76
N ILE A 40 0.02 19.82 -7.62
CA ILE A 40 -0.22 18.43 -8.05
C ILE A 40 -1.43 17.84 -7.32
N ALA A 41 -1.48 17.98 -5.99
CA ALA A 41 -2.58 17.47 -5.19
C ALA A 41 -3.92 18.15 -5.57
N ARG A 42 -3.88 19.44 -5.90
CA ARG A 42 -5.03 20.21 -6.37
C ARG A 42 -5.52 19.76 -7.74
N ASP A 43 -4.62 19.49 -8.68
CA ASP A 43 -4.96 18.96 -9.99
C ASP A 43 -5.59 17.58 -9.89
N ILE A 44 -5.05 16.71 -9.02
CA ILE A 44 -5.64 15.41 -8.71
C ILE A 44 -7.02 15.58 -8.09
N CYS A 45 -7.19 16.51 -7.15
CA CYS A 45 -8.48 16.80 -6.52
C CYS A 45 -9.51 17.27 -7.54
N HIS A 46 -9.12 18.20 -8.42
CA HIS A 46 -9.98 18.67 -9.50
C HIS A 46 -10.32 17.54 -10.48
N PHE A 47 -9.38 16.64 -10.77
CA PHE A 47 -9.61 15.47 -11.62
C PHE A 47 -10.61 14.47 -11.00
N LEU A 48 -10.49 14.20 -9.69
CA LEU A 48 -11.34 13.23 -8.99
C LEU A 48 -12.73 13.76 -8.67
N PHE A 49 -12.83 15.03 -8.27
CA PHE A 49 -14.06 15.60 -7.68
C PHE A 49 -14.65 16.77 -8.48
N GLY A 50 -13.97 17.26 -9.52
CA GLY A 50 -14.41 18.40 -10.34
C GLY A 50 -14.43 19.76 -9.61
N SER A 51 -14.29 19.77 -8.29
CA SER A 51 -14.23 20.99 -7.48
C SER A 51 -13.19 20.84 -6.38
N VAL A 52 -12.46 21.92 -6.13
CA VAL A 52 -11.42 21.97 -5.09
C VAL A 52 -11.97 22.75 -3.92
N ASN A 53 -12.26 22.06 -2.84
CA ASN A 53 -12.61 22.63 -1.55
C ASN A 53 -11.87 21.86 -0.43
N ALA A 54 -12.07 22.26 0.83
CA ALA A 54 -11.35 21.64 1.95
C ALA A 54 -11.66 20.14 2.11
N ASP A 55 -12.93 19.75 1.90
CA ASP A 55 -13.38 18.37 2.05
C ASP A 55 -12.82 17.47 0.93
N THR A 56 -12.95 17.90 -0.33
CA THR A 56 -12.44 17.14 -1.48
C THR A 56 -10.92 17.06 -1.49
N MET A 57 -10.23 18.11 -1.01
CA MET A 57 -8.79 18.09 -0.86
C MET A 57 -8.33 17.12 0.24
N TYR A 58 -9.05 17.08 1.36
CA TYR A 58 -8.79 16.12 2.44
C TYR A 58 -8.95 14.67 1.95
N ASP A 59 -10.05 14.39 1.24
CA ASP A 59 -10.29 13.08 0.63
C ASP A 59 -9.21 12.73 -0.39
N THR A 60 -8.78 13.69 -1.20
CA THR A 60 -7.70 13.51 -2.17
C THR A 60 -6.40 13.08 -1.50
N PHE A 61 -5.97 13.77 -0.44
CA PHE A 61 -4.78 13.40 0.33
C PHE A 61 -4.90 12.02 0.96
N PHE A 62 -6.09 11.66 1.46
CA PHE A 62 -6.36 10.32 1.97
C PHE A 62 -6.19 9.26 0.87
N TYR A 63 -6.79 9.47 -0.31
CA TYR A 63 -6.68 8.54 -1.43
C TYR A 63 -5.25 8.40 -1.96
N ILE A 64 -4.50 9.50 -2.05
CA ILE A 64 -3.09 9.48 -2.43
C ILE A 64 -2.28 8.65 -1.44
N THR A 65 -2.50 8.86 -0.14
CA THR A 65 -1.81 8.11 0.91
C THR A 65 -2.15 6.63 0.80
N LEU A 66 -3.44 6.31 0.67
CA LEU A 66 -3.94 4.94 0.53
C LEU A 66 -3.30 4.24 -0.67
N MET A 67 -3.30 4.88 -1.84
CA MET A 67 -2.71 4.33 -3.05
C MET A 67 -1.20 4.16 -2.92
N THR A 68 -0.50 5.16 -2.37
CA THR A 68 0.94 5.09 -2.14
C THR A 68 1.32 3.91 -1.23
N VAL A 69 0.63 3.79 -0.10
CA VAL A 69 0.86 2.70 0.87
C VAL A 69 0.55 1.33 0.24
N LEU A 70 -0.54 1.23 -0.52
CA LEU A 70 -0.92 0.00 -1.22
C LEU A 70 0.14 -0.40 -2.26
N SER A 71 0.59 0.55 -3.08
CA SER A 71 1.62 0.33 -4.09
C SER A 71 2.95 -0.09 -3.47
N LEU A 72 3.43 0.64 -2.45
CA LEU A 72 4.67 0.31 -1.73
C LEU A 72 4.59 -1.08 -1.08
N SER A 73 3.46 -1.39 -0.43
CA SER A 73 3.23 -2.70 0.18
C SER A 73 3.28 -3.82 -0.86
N GLY A 74 2.69 -3.60 -2.04
CA GLY A 74 2.74 -4.53 -3.17
C GLY A 74 4.16 -4.78 -3.67
N VAL A 75 4.92 -3.71 -3.91
CA VAL A 75 6.32 -3.80 -4.36
C VAL A 75 7.18 -4.55 -3.35
N LEU A 76 7.10 -4.19 -2.06
CA LEU A 76 7.85 -4.85 -0.99
C LEU A 76 7.45 -6.31 -0.85
N TYR A 77 6.16 -6.63 -0.89
CA TYR A 77 5.69 -8.01 -0.81
C TYR A 77 6.26 -8.86 -1.96
N ILE A 78 6.20 -8.37 -3.19
CA ILE A 78 6.77 -9.07 -4.35
C ILE A 78 8.29 -9.23 -4.21
N ALA A 79 8.99 -8.18 -3.78
CA ALA A 79 10.43 -8.20 -3.54
C ALA A 79 10.79 -9.26 -2.48
N THR A 80 10.09 -9.29 -1.35
CA THR A 80 10.27 -10.29 -0.29
C THR A 80 10.06 -11.71 -0.80
N ILE A 81 8.98 -11.98 -1.54
CA ILE A 81 8.74 -13.32 -2.09
C ILE A 81 9.82 -13.73 -3.11
N LYS A 82 10.29 -12.81 -3.95
CA LYS A 82 11.41 -13.06 -4.87
C LYS A 82 12.69 -13.39 -4.09
N LEU A 83 13.01 -12.61 -3.06
CA LEU A 83 14.19 -12.82 -2.22
C LEU A 83 14.17 -14.20 -1.54
N PHE A 84 13.04 -14.58 -0.93
CA PHE A 84 12.89 -15.92 -0.34
C PHE A 84 13.02 -17.06 -1.36
N LYS A 85 12.59 -16.84 -2.62
CA LYS A 85 12.77 -17.84 -3.68
C LYS A 85 14.24 -17.98 -4.09
N ILE A 86 14.99 -16.87 -4.10
CA ILE A 86 16.43 -16.87 -4.38
C ILE A 86 17.16 -17.60 -3.25
N ILE A 87 16.90 -17.23 -1.99
CA ILE A 87 17.53 -17.85 -0.82
C ILE A 87 17.21 -19.35 -0.71
N ARG A 88 16.03 -19.81 -1.15
CA ARG A 88 15.70 -21.25 -1.16
C ARG A 88 16.36 -22.02 -2.32
N ARG A 89 16.76 -21.34 -3.39
CA ARG A 89 17.34 -21.96 -4.60
C ARG A 89 18.87 -21.96 -4.62
N GLY A 90 19.51 -21.00 -3.95
CA GLY A 90 20.96 -20.99 -3.70
C GLY A 90 21.29 -21.85 -2.51
#